data_AF-A0A4Q2FKK0-F1
#
_entry.id   AF-A0A4Q2FKK0-F1
#
_cell.length_a   1.000
_cell.length_b   1.000
_cell.length_c   1.000
_cell.angle_alpha   90.00
_cell.angle_beta   90.00
_cell.angle_gamma   90.00
#
_symmetry.space_group_name_H-M   'P 1'
#
loop_
_entity.id
_entity.type
_entity.pdbx_description
1 polymer ?
#
loop_
_entity_poly.entity_id
_entity_poly.type
_entity_poly.pdbx_seq_one_letter_code
_entity_poly.pdbx_strand_id
1 'polypeptide(L)'
;MKILKIIGIVLASLLVIVGLSIGGYKVMKQVKYNEMVRIVKGEEVKKIIEDDLKEMDQFSLTNEGKIKSYQIDDKSIKHSPMGGIKFKIYINNDEELYVFFTINKDKKSGKLVNDGGGNSAKFEKMITEGKSE
;
A
#
# COMPACT_ATOMS: atom_id res chain seq x y z
N MET A 1 8.79 -53.86 16.17
CA MET A 1 9.56 -52.64 16.53
C MET A 1 10.23 -51.94 15.35
N LYS A 2 10.93 -52.63 14.43
CA LYS A 2 11.63 -51.98 13.30
C LYS A 2 10.70 -51.19 12.35
N ILE A 3 9.55 -51.76 11.99
CA ILE A 3 8.55 -51.12 11.11
C ILE A 3 7.96 -49.84 11.73
N LEU A 4 7.62 -49.86 13.02
CA LEU A 4 7.10 -48.68 13.73
C LEU A 4 8.13 -47.53 13.78
N LYS A 5 9.42 -47.85 13.92
CA LYS A 5 10.50 -46.84 13.85
C LYS A 5 10.60 -46.20 12.46
N ILE A 6 10.48 -47.00 11.40
CA ILE A 6 10.50 -46.50 10.01
C ILE A 6 9.30 -45.59 9.75
N ILE A 7 8.09 -46.00 10.16
CA ILE A 7 6.87 -45.18 10.03
C ILE A 7 7.02 -43.86 10.80
N GLY A 8 7.56 -43.90 12.02
CA GLY A 8 7.81 -42.69 12.81
C GLY A 8 8.77 -41.70 12.14
N ILE A 9 9.85 -42.20 11.52
CA ILE A 9 10.81 -41.37 10.77
C ILE A 9 10.14 -40.74 9.54
N VAL A 10 9.37 -41.52 8.78
CA VAL A 10 8.64 -41.02 7.60
C VAL A 10 7.65 -39.92 8.00
N LEU A 11 6.86 -40.12 9.05
CA LEU A 11 5.92 -39.11 9.55
C LEU A 11 6.63 -37.84 10.04
N ALA A 12 7.72 -37.99 10.80
CA ALA A 12 8.52 -36.85 11.26
C ALA A 12 9.11 -36.05 10.08
N SER A 13 9.62 -36.74 9.06
CA SER A 13 10.15 -36.09 7.86
C SER A 13 9.08 -35.31 7.08
N LEU A 14 7.87 -35.86 6.97
CA LEU A 14 6.75 -35.20 6.32
C LEU A 14 6.31 -33.94 7.08
N LEU A 15 6.26 -34.00 8.41
CA LEU A 15 5.95 -32.84 9.26
C LEU A 15 6.97 -31.71 9.12
N VAL A 16 8.27 -32.05 9.01
CA VAL A 16 9.33 -31.06 8.76
C VAL A 16 9.14 -30.38 7.40
N ILE A 17 8.85 -31.14 6.34
CA ILE A 17 8.62 -30.59 4.99
C ILE A 17 7.41 -29.63 5.01
N VAL A 18 6.31 -30.03 5.63
CA VAL A 18 5.10 -29.19 5.75
C VAL A 18 5.40 -27.93 6.57
N GLY A 19 6.09 -28.06 7.70
CA GLY A 19 6.48 -26.95 8.57
C GLY A 19 7.38 -25.94 7.86
N LEU A 20 8.40 -26.41 7.14
CA LEU A 20 9.29 -25.56 6.33
C LEU A 20 8.53 -24.87 5.19
N SER A 21 7.59 -25.57 4.54
CA SER A 21 6.80 -25.01 3.43
C SER A 21 5.90 -23.86 3.91
N ILE A 22 5.18 -24.06 5.01
CA ILE A 22 4.30 -23.04 5.60
C ILE A 22 5.13 -21.86 6.15
N GLY A 23 6.22 -22.17 6.86
CA GLY A 23 7.15 -21.17 7.38
C GLY A 23 7.75 -20.30 6.28
N GLY A 24 8.25 -20.93 5.22
CA GLY A 24 8.83 -20.26 4.06
C GLY A 24 7.84 -19.36 3.33
N TYR A 25 6.59 -19.81 3.14
CA TYR A 25 5.54 -18.99 2.54
C TYR A 25 5.24 -17.73 3.36
N LYS A 26 5.14 -17.85 4.68
CA LYS A 26 4.87 -16.71 5.57
C LYS A 26 6.02 -15.69 5.53
N VAL A 27 7.27 -16.16 5.57
CA VAL A 27 8.46 -15.30 5.47
C VAL A 27 8.46 -14.54 4.13
N MET A 28 8.23 -15.23 3.02
CA MET A 28 8.17 -14.60 1.70
C MET A 28 7.07 -13.53 1.61
N LYS A 29 5.89 -13.80 2.19
CA LYS A 29 4.80 -12.81 2.22
C LYS A 29 5.18 -11.57 3.03
N GLN A 30 5.86 -11.75 4.17
CA GLN A 30 6.34 -10.65 5.00
C GLN A 30 7.40 -9.81 4.27
N VAL A 31 8.35 -10.46 3.59
CA VAL A 31 9.39 -9.76 2.83
C VAL A 31 8.76 -8.91 1.72
N LYS A 32 7.82 -9.46 0.95
CA LYS A 32 7.08 -8.71 -0.08
C LYS A 32 6.32 -7.53 0.51
N TYR A 33 5.67 -7.71 1.67
CA TYR A 33 4.98 -6.61 2.34
C TYR A 33 5.95 -5.51 2.79
N ASN A 34 7.07 -5.87 3.42
CA ASN A 34 8.08 -4.91 3.87
C ASN A 34 8.67 -4.13 2.68
N GLU A 35 8.88 -4.79 1.54
CA GLU A 35 9.32 -4.12 0.31
C GLU A 35 8.29 -3.09 -0.17
N MET A 36 7.00 -3.45 -0.20
CA MET A 36 5.95 -2.51 -0.58
C MET A 36 5.89 -1.30 0.37
N VAL A 37 5.98 -1.54 1.68
CA VAL A 37 6.02 -0.45 2.68
C VAL A 37 7.21 0.46 2.45
N ARG A 38 8.39 -0.11 2.18
CA ARG A 38 9.61 0.67 1.89
C ARG A 38 9.44 1.55 0.66
N ILE A 39 8.79 1.05 -0.39
CA ILE A 39 8.52 1.82 -1.61
C ILE A 39 7.51 2.94 -1.33
N VAL A 40 6.38 2.62 -0.68
CA VAL A 40 5.30 3.58 -0.40
C VAL A 40 5.77 4.72 0.52
N LYS A 41 6.64 4.42 1.48
CA LYS A 41 7.24 5.44 2.37
C LYS A 41 8.51 6.09 1.81
N GLY A 42 8.91 5.75 0.60
CA GLY A 42 10.08 6.31 -0.05
C GLY A 42 9.82 7.72 -0.61
N GLU A 43 10.89 8.50 -0.79
CA GLU A 43 10.83 9.88 -1.28
C GLU A 43 10.15 10.02 -2.66
N GLU A 44 10.31 9.03 -3.54
CA GLU A 44 9.67 9.07 -4.87
C GLU A 44 8.14 9.00 -4.78
N VAL A 45 7.60 8.11 -3.94
CA VAL A 45 6.15 8.01 -3.73
C VAL A 45 5.62 9.19 -2.92
N LYS A 46 6.39 9.65 -1.92
CA LYS A 46 6.07 10.87 -1.20
C LYS A 46 5.87 12.04 -2.16
N LYS A 47 6.81 12.26 -3.08
CA LYS A 47 6.72 13.31 -4.08
C LYS A 47 5.49 13.16 -4.98
N ILE A 48 5.20 11.95 -5.44
CA ILE A 48 3.99 11.69 -6.25
C ILE A 48 2.72 12.04 -5.47
N ILE A 49 2.63 11.67 -4.19
CA ILE A 49 1.48 12.03 -3.35
C ILE A 49 1.36 13.56 -3.23
N GLU A 50 2.44 14.25 -2.91
CA GLU A 50 2.43 15.70 -2.70
C GLU A 50 2.12 16.46 -4.00
N ASP A 51 2.65 16.02 -5.15
CA ASP A 51 2.36 16.60 -6.46
C ASP A 51 0.87 16.42 -6.82
N ASP A 52 0.30 15.21 -6.63
CA ASP A 52 -1.13 14.95 -6.88
C ASP A 52 -2.05 15.74 -5.93
N LEU A 53 -1.69 15.86 -4.64
CA LEU A 53 -2.45 16.68 -3.69
C LEU A 53 -2.43 18.16 -4.08
N LYS A 54 -1.32 18.64 -4.64
CA LYS A 54 -1.19 20.01 -5.14
C LYS A 54 -2.04 20.29 -6.38
N GLU A 55 -2.24 19.29 -7.23
CA GLU A 55 -3.19 19.39 -8.34
C GLU A 55 -4.65 19.47 -7.86
N MET A 56 -4.98 18.79 -6.76
CA MET A 56 -6.32 18.85 -6.15
C MET A 56 -6.57 20.16 -5.39
N ASP A 57 -5.54 20.68 -4.71
CA ASP A 57 -5.52 21.90 -3.93
C ASP A 57 -4.17 22.60 -4.07
N GLN A 58 -4.12 23.73 -4.78
CA GLN A 58 -2.86 24.44 -5.05
C GLN A 58 -2.13 24.89 -3.77
N PHE A 59 -2.86 25.07 -2.67
CA PHE A 59 -2.33 25.43 -1.36
C PHE A 59 -2.25 24.21 -0.41
N SER A 60 -2.25 22.99 -0.96
CA SER A 60 -2.13 21.77 -0.15
C SER A 60 -0.90 21.78 0.76
N LEU A 61 -1.03 21.15 1.91
CA LEU A 61 -0.01 21.03 2.96
C LEU A 61 0.41 22.38 3.55
N THR A 62 -0.47 23.38 3.44
CA THR A 62 -0.34 24.68 4.10
C THR A 62 -1.58 24.98 4.94
N ASN A 63 -1.54 26.06 5.71
CA ASN A 63 -2.71 26.51 6.48
C ASN A 63 -3.81 27.15 5.61
N GLU A 64 -3.47 27.59 4.39
CA GLU A 64 -4.39 28.25 3.46
C GLU A 64 -5.23 27.23 2.67
N GLY A 65 -4.68 26.04 2.44
CA GLY A 65 -5.36 24.96 1.73
C GLY A 65 -6.45 24.26 2.54
N LYS A 66 -7.33 23.58 1.82
CA LYS A 66 -8.29 22.61 2.37
C LYS A 66 -7.59 21.33 2.80
N ILE A 67 -6.56 20.91 2.06
CA ILE A 67 -5.71 19.75 2.38
C ILE A 67 -4.54 20.26 3.22
N LYS A 68 -4.56 20.04 4.54
CA LYS A 68 -3.54 20.59 5.46
C LYS A 68 -2.48 19.57 5.85
N SER A 69 -2.85 18.30 5.87
CA SER A 69 -1.97 17.18 6.22
C SER A 69 -2.46 15.90 5.58
N TYR A 70 -1.56 14.92 5.46
CA TYR A 70 -1.92 13.57 5.10
C TYR A 70 -1.15 12.53 5.91
N GLN A 71 -1.71 11.33 6.02
CA GLN A 71 -1.06 10.18 6.63
C GLN A 71 -1.34 8.93 5.80
N ILE A 72 -0.29 8.16 5.50
CA ILE A 72 -0.44 6.86 4.83
C ILE A 72 -1.07 5.85 5.80
N ASP A 73 -2.12 5.16 5.35
CA ASP A 73 -2.64 3.99 6.06
C ASP A 73 -1.80 2.76 5.71
N ASP A 74 -0.84 2.43 6.57
CA ASP A 74 0.04 1.27 6.39
C ASP A 74 -0.74 -0.03 6.15
N LYS A 75 -1.90 -0.21 6.81
CA LYS A 75 -2.71 -1.43 6.69
C LYS A 75 -3.37 -1.56 5.32
N SER A 76 -3.50 -0.45 4.60
CA SER A 76 -4.06 -0.44 3.25
C SER A 76 -3.07 -0.84 2.16
N ILE A 77 -1.76 -0.86 2.49
CA ILE A 77 -0.70 -1.18 1.53
C ILE A 77 -0.81 -2.63 1.08
N LYS A 78 -1.14 -2.82 -0.19
CA LYS A 78 -1.32 -4.14 -0.78
C LYS A 78 -0.94 -4.17 -2.25
N HIS A 79 -0.55 -5.34 -2.72
CA HIS A 79 -0.36 -5.56 -4.14
C HIS A 79 -1.70 -5.43 -4.87
N SER A 80 -1.71 -4.68 -5.97
CA SER A 80 -2.87 -4.60 -6.86
C SER A 80 -2.91 -5.83 -7.78
N PRO A 81 -4.05 -6.49 -7.99
CA PRO A 81 -4.17 -7.61 -8.94
C PRO A 81 -3.72 -7.27 -10.36
N MET A 82 -3.83 -6.00 -10.75
CA MET A 82 -3.39 -5.50 -12.07
C MET A 82 -1.90 -5.08 -12.09
N GLY A 83 -1.15 -5.35 -11.03
CA GLY A 83 0.22 -4.87 -10.83
C GLY A 83 0.28 -3.54 -10.07
N GLY A 84 1.46 -3.27 -9.50
CA GLY A 84 1.68 -2.10 -8.65
C GLY A 84 1.27 -2.30 -7.18
N ILE A 85 1.31 -1.19 -6.42
CA ILE A 85 1.01 -1.13 -4.99
C ILE A 85 -0.16 -0.16 -4.79
N LYS A 86 -1.24 -0.67 -4.18
CA LYS A 86 -2.40 0.12 -3.78
C LYS A 86 -2.29 0.48 -2.32
N PHE A 87 -2.64 1.71 -1.99
CA PHE A 87 -2.79 2.18 -0.61
C PHE A 87 -3.74 3.38 -0.59
N LYS A 88 -4.13 3.80 0.61
CA LYS A 88 -4.85 5.06 0.83
C LYS A 88 -4.06 5.94 1.79
N ILE A 89 -4.29 7.24 1.65
CA ILE A 89 -3.90 8.23 2.65
C ILE A 89 -5.16 8.82 3.28
N TYR A 90 -5.09 9.15 4.55
CA TYR A 90 -6.06 9.98 5.25
C TYR A 90 -5.64 11.43 5.17
N ILE A 91 -6.60 12.33 5.07
CA ILE A 91 -6.40 13.77 4.95
C ILE A 91 -6.88 14.43 6.23
N ASN A 92 -6.13 15.43 6.71
CA ASN A 92 -6.50 16.22 7.90
C ASN A 92 -6.78 15.39 9.16
N ASN A 93 -6.12 14.23 9.29
CA ASN A 93 -6.32 13.27 10.39
C ASN A 93 -7.78 12.76 10.52
N ASP A 94 -8.52 12.70 9.42
CA ASP A 94 -9.90 12.22 9.38
C ASP A 94 -9.98 10.94 8.53
N GLU A 95 -10.37 9.82 9.15
CA GLU A 95 -10.41 8.52 8.48
C GLU A 95 -11.51 8.41 7.40
N GLU A 96 -12.51 9.29 7.44
CA GLU A 96 -13.53 9.40 6.40
C GLU A 96 -13.08 10.27 5.23
N LEU A 97 -12.01 11.07 5.39
CA LEU A 97 -11.37 11.86 4.34
C LEU A 97 -10.17 11.11 3.80
N TYR A 98 -10.35 10.31 2.75
CA TYR A 98 -9.24 9.56 2.15
C TYR A 98 -9.12 9.73 0.63
N VAL A 99 -7.91 9.49 0.14
CA VAL A 99 -7.55 9.38 -1.28
C VAL A 99 -6.79 8.07 -1.51
N PHE A 100 -7.19 7.30 -2.53
CA PHE A 100 -6.54 6.08 -2.97
C PHE A 100 -5.46 6.37 -4.02
N PHE A 101 -4.35 5.65 -3.91
CA PHE A 101 -3.26 5.67 -4.87
C PHE A 101 -2.98 4.25 -5.37
N THR A 102 -2.60 4.14 -6.64
CA THR A 102 -2.03 2.94 -7.23
C THR A 102 -0.68 3.30 -7.82
N ILE A 103 0.40 2.99 -7.11
CA ILE A 103 1.75 3.27 -7.60
C ILE A 103 2.24 2.09 -8.43
N ASN A 104 2.65 2.38 -9.65
CA ASN A 104 3.15 1.39 -10.59
C ASN A 104 4.51 1.80 -11.14
N LYS A 105 5.24 0.84 -11.71
CA LYS A 105 6.50 1.10 -12.41
C LYS A 105 6.19 1.25 -13.89
N ASP A 106 6.42 2.44 -14.43
CA ASP A 106 6.28 2.67 -15.86
C ASP A 106 7.26 1.76 -16.64
N LYS A 107 6.74 1.04 -17.63
CA LYS A 107 7.51 0.03 -18.37
C LYS A 107 8.58 0.63 -19.27
N LYS A 108 8.43 1.89 -19.68
CA LYS A 108 9.36 2.57 -20.60
C LYS A 108 10.49 3.26 -19.85
N SER A 109 10.16 4.08 -18.86
CA SER A 109 11.12 4.88 -18.08
C SER A 109 11.66 4.16 -16.86
N GLY A 110 10.96 3.13 -16.37
CA GLY A 110 11.29 2.43 -15.13
C GLY A 110 11.03 3.25 -13.86
N LYS A 111 10.44 4.44 -13.97
CA LYS A 111 10.10 5.30 -12.82
C LYS A 111 8.78 4.89 -12.18
N LEU A 112 8.59 5.26 -10.92
CA LEU A 112 7.29 5.12 -10.27
C LEU A 112 6.34 6.22 -10.76
N VAL A 113 5.08 5.84 -10.98
CA VAL A 113 4.00 6.73 -11.41
C VAL A 113 2.72 6.40 -10.65
N ASN A 114 1.84 7.37 -10.49
CA ASN A 114 0.46 7.09 -10.09
C ASN A 114 -0.34 6.61 -11.31
N ASP A 115 -0.88 5.40 -11.21
CA ASP A 115 -1.60 4.68 -12.27
C ASP A 115 -3.12 4.65 -12.00
N GLY A 116 -3.57 5.41 -10.99
CA GLY A 116 -4.99 5.64 -10.74
C GLY A 116 -5.36 5.66 -9.27
N GLY A 117 -6.57 6.15 -9.03
CA GLY A 117 -7.08 6.36 -7.68
C GLY A 117 -8.56 6.69 -7.67
N GLY A 118 -9.01 7.10 -6.50
CA GLY A 118 -10.36 7.57 -6.21
C GLY A 118 -10.34 8.17 -4.81
N ASN A 119 -11.40 8.82 -4.40
CA ASN A 119 -11.45 9.46 -3.09
C ASN A 119 -12.76 9.13 -2.37
N SER A 120 -12.80 9.47 -1.09
CA SER A 120 -14.03 9.40 -0.30
C SER A 120 -15.04 10.46 -0.78
N ALA A 121 -16.34 10.18 -0.67
CA ALA A 121 -17.37 11.17 -0.96
C ALA A 121 -17.23 12.44 -0.09
N LYS A 122 -16.75 12.28 1.15
CA LYS A 122 -16.47 13.39 2.06
C LYS A 122 -15.31 14.26 1.54
N PHE A 123 -14.24 13.66 1.00
CA PHE A 123 -13.15 14.38 0.37
C PHE A 123 -13.60 15.11 -0.89
N GLU A 124 -14.38 14.45 -1.75
CA GLU A 124 -14.90 15.06 -2.97
C GLU A 124 -15.76 16.29 -2.65
N LYS A 125 -16.65 16.17 -1.67
CA LYS A 125 -17.47 17.29 -1.19
C LYS A 125 -16.58 18.43 -0.66
N MET A 126 -15.61 18.11 0.20
CA MET A 126 -14.68 19.10 0.76
C MET A 126 -13.94 19.88 -0.34
N ILE A 127 -13.42 19.20 -1.38
CA ILE A 127 -12.60 19.85 -2.40
C ILE A 127 -13.43 20.64 -3.42
N THR A 128 -14.67 20.23 -3.68
CA THR A 128 -15.57 20.89 -4.64
C THR A 128 -16.41 22.03 -4.05
N GLU A 129 -16.70 22.02 -2.75
CA GLU A 129 -17.43 23.11 -2.08
C GLU A 129 -16.68 24.44 -2.22
N GLY A 130 -17.25 25.42 -2.92
CA GLY A 130 -16.62 26.73 -3.19
C GLY A 130 -15.87 26.85 -4.52
N LYS A 131 -15.89 25.83 -5.40
CA LYS A 131 -15.50 25.97 -6.82
C LYS A 131 -16.62 26.54 -7.71
N SER A 132 -17.74 26.94 -7.11
CA SER A 132 -18.90 27.52 -7.76
C SER A 132 -18.95 29.03 -7.51
N GLU A 133 -17.98 29.76 -8.07
CA GLU A 133 -18.06 31.21 -8.31
C GLU A 133 -17.46 31.51 -9.69
#